data_AF-A0A8T4EAK3-F1
#
_entry.id   AF-A0A8T4EAK3-F1
#
_cell.length_a   1.000
_cell.length_b   1.000
_cell.length_c   1.000
_cell.angle_alpha   90.00
_cell.angle_beta   90.00
_cell.angle_gamma   90.00
#
_symmetry.space_group_name_H-M   'P 1'
#
loop_
_entity.id
_entity.type
_entity.pdbx_description
1 polymer ?
#
loop_
_entity_poly.entity_id
_entity_poly.type
_entity_poly.pdbx_seq_one_letter_code
_entity_poly.pdbx_strand_id
1 'polypeptide(L)'
;MSFIRGTFFYYLVLLIGMGLLGVYFWIILTATISDIAIKLVLFLSGIVTVCSTFALARTKSRPGRVSLTTLSGIIGGVHGFLIITLFPEGLMGALLFFWMACGLLLAFAALAWLPETD
;
A
#
# COMPACT_ATOMS: atom_id res chain seq x y z
N MET A 1 28.99 -6.89 -0.82
CA MET A 1 28.56 -5.48 -0.97
C MET A 1 28.69 -4.81 0.40
N SER A 2 29.24 -3.59 0.52
CA SER A 2 29.37 -2.97 1.85
C SER A 2 27.98 -2.67 2.44
N PHE A 3 27.80 -2.88 3.74
CA PHE A 3 26.55 -2.66 4.48
C PHE A 3 25.88 -1.31 4.13
N ILE A 4 26.68 -0.25 4.00
CA ILE A 4 26.25 1.11 3.62
C ILE A 4 25.50 1.15 2.26
N ARG A 5 25.92 0.34 1.29
CA ARG A 5 25.24 0.28 -0.03
C ARG A 5 23.88 -0.43 0.07
N GLY A 6 23.73 -1.39 0.98
CA GLY A 6 22.46 -2.10 1.22
C GLY A 6 21.43 -1.18 1.85
N THR A 7 21.80 -0.48 2.92
CA THR A 7 20.91 0.46 3.63
C THR A 7 20.41 1.60 2.72
N PHE A 8 21.32 2.20 1.92
CA PHE A 8 20.92 3.24 0.96
C PHE A 8 19.91 2.70 -0.08
N PHE A 9 20.14 1.50 -0.61
CA PHE A 9 19.23 0.87 -1.55
C PHE A 9 17.83 0.65 -0.95
N TYR A 10 17.75 0.20 0.31
CA TYR A 10 16.46 0.00 0.98
C TYR A 10 15.70 1.30 1.19
N TYR A 11 16.37 2.39 1.59
CA TYR A 11 15.73 3.71 1.67
C TYR A 11 15.27 4.24 0.32
N LEU A 12 16.03 4.00 -0.75
CA LEU A 12 15.63 4.37 -2.11
C LEU A 12 14.37 3.60 -2.55
N VAL A 13 14.32 2.30 -2.31
CA VAL A 13 13.14 1.46 -2.60
C VAL A 13 11.94 1.92 -1.77
N LEU A 14 12.14 2.25 -0.49
CA LEU A 14 11.10 2.80 0.37
C LEU A 14 10.56 4.13 -0.18
N LEU A 15 11.45 5.03 -0.59
CA LEU A 15 11.07 6.33 -1.18
C LEU A 15 10.23 6.13 -2.44
N ILE A 16 10.63 5.21 -3.32
CA ILE A 16 9.87 4.89 -4.54
C ILE A 16 8.49 4.32 -4.16
N GLY A 17 8.43 3.34 -3.26
CA GLY A 17 7.17 2.77 -2.79
C GLY A 17 6.22 3.81 -2.20
N MET A 18 6.73 4.67 -1.32
CA MET A 18 5.97 5.79 -0.74
C MET A 18 5.53 6.81 -1.79
N GLY A 19 6.38 7.09 -2.79
CA GLY A 19 6.04 7.97 -3.91
C GLY A 19 4.87 7.43 -4.74
N LEU A 20 4.89 6.13 -5.06
CA LEU A 20 3.78 5.48 -5.77
C LEU A 20 2.47 5.57 -4.97
N LEU A 21 2.52 5.29 -3.66
CA LEU A 21 1.36 5.41 -2.77
C LEU A 21 0.86 6.86 -2.66
N GLY A 22 1.78 7.84 -2.59
CA GLY A 22 1.43 9.26 -2.56
C GLY A 22 0.70 9.71 -3.83
N VAL A 23 1.21 9.33 -5.00
CA VAL A 23 0.56 9.59 -6.29
C VAL A 23 -0.81 8.91 -6.35
N TYR A 24 -0.91 7.67 -5.87
CA TYR A 24 -2.20 6.97 -5.78
C TYR A 24 -3.23 7.75 -4.95
N PHE A 25 -2.89 8.13 -3.71
CA PHE A 25 -3.80 8.89 -2.86
C PHE A 25 -4.13 10.28 -3.43
N TRP A 26 -3.19 10.92 -4.10
CA TRP A 26 -3.43 12.17 -4.80
C TRP A 26 -4.49 12.02 -5.90
N ILE A 27 -4.43 10.95 -6.69
CA ILE A 27 -5.43 10.63 -7.71
C ILE A 27 -6.81 10.43 -7.05
N ILE A 28 -6.89 9.63 -5.98
CA ILE A 28 -8.16 9.42 -5.27
C ILE A 28 -8.72 10.73 -4.70
N LEU A 29 -7.87 11.58 -4.11
CA LEU A 29 -8.28 12.87 -3.56
C LEU A 29 -8.79 13.84 -4.63
N THR A 30 -8.22 13.82 -5.82
CA THR A 30 -8.59 14.71 -6.93
C THR A 30 -9.69 14.14 -7.84
N ALA A 31 -9.97 12.84 -7.75
CA ALA A 31 -11.03 12.19 -8.51
C ALA A 31 -12.42 12.76 -8.19
N THR A 32 -13.21 12.96 -9.24
CA THR A 32 -14.61 13.39 -9.17
C THR A 32 -15.51 12.19 -8.88
N ILE A 33 -15.70 11.89 -7.59
CA ILE A 33 -16.64 10.87 -7.10
C ILE A 33 -17.82 11.60 -6.49
N SER A 34 -19.03 11.35 -7.02
CA SER A 34 -20.25 12.09 -6.66
C SER A 34 -20.64 11.94 -5.18
N ASP A 35 -20.39 10.77 -4.60
CA ASP A 35 -20.68 10.48 -3.21
C ASP A 35 -19.43 10.67 -2.33
N ILE A 36 -19.47 11.68 -1.47
CA ILE A 36 -18.37 12.02 -0.57
C ILE A 36 -18.11 10.96 0.51
N ALA A 37 -19.16 10.28 0.98
CA ALA A 37 -19.02 9.22 1.97
C ALA A 37 -18.29 8.02 1.35
N ILE A 38 -18.64 7.64 0.12
CA ILE A 38 -17.94 6.58 -0.61
C ILE A 38 -16.48 6.97 -0.87
N LYS A 39 -16.21 8.22 -1.25
CA LYS A 39 -14.84 8.72 -1.43
C LYS A 39 -14.03 8.63 -0.14
N LEU A 40 -14.61 8.99 1.01
CA LEU A 40 -13.97 8.85 2.32
C LEU A 40 -13.71 7.38 2.67
N VAL A 41 -14.67 6.48 2.43
CA VAL A 41 -14.49 5.03 2.67
C VAL A 41 -13.37 4.48 1.79
N LEU A 42 -13.31 4.86 0.52
CA LEU A 42 -12.22 4.49 -0.38
C LEU A 42 -10.87 5.00 0.17
N PHE A 43 -10.77 6.29 0.50
CA PHE A 43 -9.53 6.86 1.03
C PHE A 43 -9.07 6.18 2.33
N LEU A 44 -9.97 6.02 3.30
CA LEU A 44 -9.66 5.42 4.60
C LEU A 44 -9.31 3.94 4.49
N SER A 45 -10.02 3.16 3.67
CA SER A 45 -9.66 1.76 3.44
C SER A 45 -8.27 1.62 2.80
N GLY A 46 -7.88 2.56 1.94
CA GLY A 46 -6.52 2.65 1.41
C GLY A 46 -5.48 2.87 2.51
N ILE A 47 -5.72 3.85 3.39
CA ILE A 47 -4.84 4.15 4.53
C ILE A 47 -4.71 2.95 5.46
N VAL A 48 -5.82 2.30 5.82
CA VAL A 48 -5.78 1.13 6.69
C VAL A 48 -5.01 -0.02 6.03
N THR A 49 -5.17 -0.22 4.72
CA THR A 49 -4.39 -1.21 3.97
C THR A 49 -2.90 -0.92 4.10
N VAL A 50 -2.46 0.31 3.81
CA VAL A 50 -1.05 0.75 3.94
C VAL A 50 -0.52 0.52 5.36
N CYS A 51 -1.24 1.01 6.37
CA CYS A 51 -0.83 0.85 7.77
C CYS A 51 -0.72 -0.63 8.17
N SER A 52 -1.68 -1.46 7.76
CA SER A 52 -1.66 -2.90 8.07
C SER A 52 -0.48 -3.62 7.42
N THR A 53 -0.14 -3.28 6.17
CA THR A 53 1.03 -3.81 5.46
C THR A 53 2.34 -3.36 6.11
N PHE A 54 2.44 -2.11 6.54
CA PHE A 54 3.65 -1.61 7.21
C PHE A 54 3.83 -2.24 8.58
N ALA A 55 2.75 -2.41 9.34
CA ALA A 55 2.76 -3.15 10.59
C ALA A 55 3.19 -4.60 10.37
N LEU A 56 2.71 -5.25 9.30
CA LEU A 56 3.07 -6.63 8.96
C LEU A 56 4.58 -6.75 8.73
N ALA A 57 5.20 -5.81 8.01
CA ALA A 57 6.63 -5.79 7.72
C ALA A 57 7.51 -5.78 8.99
N ARG A 58 7.00 -5.24 10.10
CA ARG A 58 7.74 -5.11 11.38
C ARG A 58 7.33 -6.14 12.43
N THR A 59 6.30 -6.95 12.17
CA THR A 59 5.75 -7.85 13.18
C THR A 59 6.58 -9.12 13.33
N LYS A 60 7.13 -9.33 14.53
CA LYS A 60 7.94 -10.51 14.85
C LYS A 60 7.11 -11.71 15.30
N SER A 61 5.94 -11.50 15.90
CA SER A 61 5.10 -12.60 16.41
C SER A 61 4.35 -13.31 15.28
N ARG A 62 4.28 -14.65 15.36
CA ARG A 62 3.46 -15.45 14.43
C ARG A 62 1.97 -15.07 14.46
N PRO A 63 1.29 -14.94 15.61
CA PRO A 63 -0.12 -14.54 15.62
C PRO A 63 -0.33 -13.15 15.01
N GLY A 64 0.55 -12.18 15.30
CA GLY A 64 0.45 -10.84 14.72
C GLY A 64 0.59 -10.86 13.20
N ARG A 65 1.52 -11.65 12.65
CA ARG A 65 1.67 -11.81 11.19
C ARG A 65 0.41 -12.39 10.54
N VAL A 66 -0.19 -13.41 11.15
CA VAL A 66 -1.44 -14.00 10.64
C VAL A 66 -2.56 -12.97 10.68
N SER A 67 -2.78 -12.30 11.82
CA SER A 67 -3.84 -11.31 11.96
C SER A 67 -3.71 -10.15 10.99
N LEU A 68 -2.50 -9.59 10.83
CA LEU A 68 -2.25 -8.47 9.92
C LEU A 68 -2.34 -8.88 8.45
N THR A 69 -1.92 -10.10 8.11
CA THR A 69 -2.09 -10.64 6.75
C THR A 69 -3.58 -10.76 6.42
N THR A 70 -4.37 -11.38 7.31
CA THR A 70 -5.82 -11.51 7.13
C THR A 70 -6.51 -10.15 7.02
N LEU A 71 -6.16 -9.20 7.90
CA LEU A 71 -6.70 -7.85 7.88
C LEU A 71 -6.38 -7.13 6.56
N SER A 72 -5.10 -7.17 6.14
CA SER A 72 -4.66 -6.55 4.89
C SER A 72 -5.31 -7.18 3.66
N GLY A 73 -5.54 -8.49 3.66
CA GLY A 73 -6.20 -9.20 2.56
C GLY A 73 -7.69 -8.84 2.45
N ILE A 74 -8.41 -8.78 3.57
CA ILE A 74 -9.82 -8.39 3.58
C ILE A 74 -9.99 -6.93 3.17
N ILE A 75 -9.26 -6.02 3.81
CA ILE A 75 -9.39 -4.59 3.53
C ILE A 75 -8.86 -4.27 2.13
N GLY A 76 -7.76 -4.88 1.71
CA GLY A 76 -7.23 -4.76 0.36
C GLY A 76 -8.20 -5.28 -0.69
N GLY A 77 -8.93 -6.37 -0.42
CA GLY A 77 -9.99 -6.89 -1.30
C GLY A 77 -11.17 -5.93 -1.42
N VAL A 78 -11.67 -5.41 -0.30
CA VAL A 78 -12.74 -4.38 -0.30
C VAL A 78 -12.29 -3.12 -1.04
N HIS A 79 -11.06 -2.67 -0.79
CA HIS A 79 -10.49 -1.50 -1.43
C HIS A 79 -10.34 -1.70 -2.93
N GLY A 80 -9.83 -2.86 -3.37
CA GLY A 80 -9.74 -3.23 -4.79
C GLY A 80 -11.11 -3.27 -5.47
N PHE A 81 -12.12 -3.84 -4.81
CA PHE A 81 -13.50 -3.82 -5.30
C PHE A 81 -14.03 -2.39 -5.50
N LEU A 82 -13.81 -1.50 -4.52
CA LEU A 82 -14.21 -0.10 -4.60
C LEU A 82 -13.52 0.62 -5.76
N ILE A 83 -12.20 0.47 -5.91
CA ILE A 83 -11.46 1.08 -7.02
C ILE A 83 -12.01 0.61 -8.37
N ILE A 84 -12.19 -0.70 -8.56
CA ILE A 84 -12.67 -1.24 -9.84
C ILE A 84 -14.07 -0.74 -10.16
N THR A 85 -14.94 -0.63 -9.15
CA THR A 85 -16.32 -0.19 -9.31
C THR A 85 -16.43 1.32 -9.55
N LEU A 86 -15.59 2.12 -8.89
CA LEU A 86 -15.62 3.59 -8.98
C LEU A 86 -14.86 4.14 -10.19
N PHE A 87 -13.95 3.36 -10.77
CA PHE A 87 -13.20 3.72 -11.97
C PHE A 87 -13.40 2.65 -13.07
N PRO A 88 -14.64 2.48 -13.57
CA PRO A 88 -14.98 1.41 -14.51
C PRO A 88 -14.50 1.66 -15.94
N GLU A 89 -14.07 2.89 -16.25
CA GLU A 89 -13.66 3.26 -17.60
C GLU A 89 -12.35 2.57 -18.00
N GLY A 90 -12.45 1.69 -18.98
CA GLY A 90 -11.32 0.92 -19.50
C GLY A 90 -10.69 0.03 -18.43
N LEU A 91 -9.37 0.20 -18.25
CA LEU A 91 -8.59 -0.55 -17.26
C LEU A 91 -8.19 0.31 -16.06
N MET A 92 -8.75 1.53 -15.92
CA MET A 92 -8.25 2.50 -14.94
C MET A 92 -8.31 1.96 -13.50
N GLY A 93 -9.42 1.37 -13.08
CA GLY A 93 -9.53 0.79 -11.75
C GLY A 93 -8.50 -0.33 -11.49
N ALA A 94 -8.32 -1.24 -12.46
CA ALA A 94 -7.33 -2.30 -12.34
C ALA A 94 -5.88 -1.76 -12.29
N LEU A 95 -5.58 -0.73 -13.09
CA LEU A 95 -4.28 -0.06 -13.10
C LEU A 95 -4.01 0.66 -11.78
N LEU A 96 -4.99 1.36 -11.22
CA LEU A 96 -4.87 2.02 -9.92
C LEU A 96 -4.64 1.02 -8.79
N PHE A 97 -5.37 -0.10 -8.81
CA PHE A 97 -5.17 -1.17 -7.84
C PHE A 97 -3.76 -1.79 -7.95
N PHE A 98 -3.32 -2.11 -9.17
CA PHE A 98 -1.98 -2.63 -9.42
C PHE A 98 -0.89 -1.63 -8.99
N TRP A 99 -1.09 -0.34 -9.28
CA TRP A 99 -0.18 0.73 -8.90
C TRP A 99 -0.01 0.81 -7.37
N MET A 100 -1.12 0.79 -6.63
CA MET A 100 -1.10 0.75 -5.17
C MET A 100 -0.42 -0.53 -4.67
N ALA A 101 -0.73 -1.69 -5.24
CA ALA A 101 -0.12 -2.96 -4.86
C ALA A 101 1.40 -2.95 -5.07
N CYS A 102 1.89 -2.40 -6.18
CA CYS A 102 3.33 -2.22 -6.41
C CYS A 102 3.96 -1.29 -5.37
N GLY A 103 3.33 -0.15 -5.06
CA GLY A 103 3.80 0.75 -4.01
C GLY A 103 3.88 0.07 -2.64
N LEU A 104 2.86 -0.71 -2.29
CA LEU A 104 2.83 -1.52 -1.05
C LEU A 104 3.93 -2.58 -1.03
N LEU A 105 4.15 -3.31 -2.12
CA LEU A 105 5.16 -4.36 -2.21
C LEU A 105 6.57 -3.79 -2.02
N LEU A 106 6.89 -2.68 -2.69
CA LEU A 106 8.18 -2.02 -2.55
C LEU A 106 8.40 -1.50 -1.13
N ALA A 107 7.41 -0.80 -0.57
CA ALA A 107 7.49 -0.28 0.79
C ALA A 107 7.59 -1.41 1.83
N PHE A 108 6.80 -2.48 1.68
CA PHE A 108 6.86 -3.66 2.54
C PHE A 108 8.24 -4.31 2.51
N ALA A 109 8.78 -4.58 1.31
CA ALA A 109 10.07 -5.23 1.15
C ALA A 109 11.19 -4.39 1.77
N ALA A 110 11.22 -3.08 1.49
CA ALA A 110 12.21 -2.18 2.09
C ALA A 110 12.10 -2.13 3.62
N LEU A 111 10.90 -2.04 4.17
CA LEU A 111 10.68 -2.02 5.62
C LEU A 111 11.06 -3.34 6.30
N ALA A 112 10.86 -4.47 5.62
CA ALA A 112 11.23 -5.79 6.12
C ALA A 112 12.75 -6.01 6.11
N TRP A 113 13.47 -5.46 5.13
CA TRP A 113 14.93 -5.63 4.99
C TRP A 113 15.76 -4.62 5.78
N LEU A 114 15.23 -3.44 6.12
CA LEU A 114 15.95 -2.42 6.90
C LEU A 114 16.58 -2.96 8.22
N PRO A 115 15.88 -3.77 9.03
CA PRO A 115 16.46 -4.39 10.22
C PRO A 115 17.60 -5.38 9.97
N GLU A 116 17.75 -5.89 8.74
CA GLU A 116 18.84 -6.83 8.41
C GLU A 116 20.18 -6.10 8.21
N THR A 117 20.15 -4.76 8.11
CA THR A 117 21.35 -3.93 7.96
C THR A 117 21.80 -3.21 9.23
N ASP A 118 20.98 -3.26 10.30
CA ASP A 118 21.30 -2.73 11.63
C ASP A 118 21.93 -3.82 12.52
#